data_AF-A0A1J8Q4F7-F1
#
_entry.id   AF-A0A1J8Q4F7-F1
#
_cell.length_a   1.000
_cell.length_b   1.000
_cell.length_c   1.000
_cell.angle_alpha   90.00
_cell.angle_beta   90.00
_cell.angle_gamma   90.00
#
_symmetry.space_group_name_H-M   'P 1'
#
loop_
_entity.id
_entity.type
_entity.pdbx_description
1 polymer ?
#
loop_
_entity_poly.entity_id
_entity_poly.type
_entity_poly.pdbx_seq_one_letter_code
_entity_poly.pdbx_strand_id
1 'polypeptide(L)'
;MSFAFDDKGKGAAQAYWNALSRLKEVWMDVFGTELCVEKSKAKDAFQEAVAKVSNALATNPKNTKDFSEYGDIQHPEDPNCLAQALLKAADVDDLSPNFLIGIMLERLSELSLNEISEIELRYFLRDVLDDAFEGLGTRRPNVGANRHWPRLRQYLREIEEVYTGHTRVLPSIMLRNTRGGRMALSPRDPRRLTLQIDPECF
;
A
#
# COMPACT_ATOMS: atom_id res chain seq x y z
N MET A 1 -26.98 -7.45 15.92
CA MET A 1 -25.92 -7.46 16.94
C MET A 1 -25.20 -6.14 16.88
N SER A 2 -25.10 -5.42 17.99
CA SER A 2 -24.30 -4.18 18.09
C SER A 2 -22.95 -4.55 18.68
N PHE A 3 -21.87 -4.29 17.94
CA PHE A 3 -20.50 -4.59 18.36
C PHE A 3 -19.88 -3.34 18.99
N ALA A 4 -19.42 -3.45 20.24
CA ALA A 4 -18.80 -2.36 20.96
C ALA A 4 -17.33 -2.19 20.52
N PHE A 5 -17.03 -1.07 19.87
CA PHE A 5 -15.68 -0.64 19.53
C PHE A 5 -15.52 0.79 20.05
N ASP A 6 -14.42 1.06 20.76
CA ASP A 6 -14.16 2.33 21.46
C ASP A 6 -13.99 3.50 20.46
N ASP A 7 -14.70 4.59 20.71
CA ASP A 7 -15.13 5.55 19.68
C ASP A 7 -14.39 6.90 19.83
N LYS A 8 -13.28 7.08 19.08
CA LYS A 8 -12.63 8.40 18.90
C LYS A 8 -12.89 8.92 17.48
N GLY A 9 -13.99 9.67 17.33
CA GLY A 9 -14.81 9.81 16.12
C GLY A 9 -14.22 10.32 14.80
N LYS A 10 -13.01 10.91 14.72
CA LYS A 10 -12.37 11.25 13.41
C LYS A 10 -11.37 10.19 12.94
N GLY A 11 -10.49 9.74 13.83
CA GLY A 11 -9.59 8.62 13.53
C GLY A 11 -10.36 7.32 13.32
N ALA A 12 -11.42 7.11 14.10
CA ALA A 12 -12.28 5.93 13.98
C ALA A 12 -12.99 5.86 12.61
N ALA A 13 -13.56 6.98 12.14
CA ALA A 13 -14.26 6.99 10.85
C ALA A 13 -13.33 6.70 9.65
N GLN A 14 -12.12 7.27 9.65
CA GLN A 14 -11.13 6.99 8.61
C GLN A 14 -10.66 5.53 8.66
N ALA A 15 -10.44 4.97 9.85
CA ALA A 15 -10.09 3.57 10.02
C ALA A 15 -11.17 2.64 9.43
N TYR A 16 -12.46 2.93 9.65
CA TYR A 16 -13.55 2.16 9.03
C TYR A 16 -13.57 2.27 7.51
N TRP A 17 -13.30 3.44 6.93
CA TRP A 17 -13.24 3.59 5.46
C TRP A 17 -12.02 2.90 4.86
N ASN A 18 -10.87 2.94 5.53
CA ASN A 18 -9.67 2.22 5.11
C ASN A 18 -9.90 0.71 5.15
N ALA A 19 -10.43 0.20 6.27
CA ALA A 19 -10.77 -1.20 6.45
C ALA A 19 -11.82 -1.67 5.43
N LEU A 20 -12.84 -0.85 5.15
CA LEU A 20 -13.84 -1.17 4.12
C LEU A 20 -13.23 -1.20 2.72
N SER A 21 -12.37 -0.24 2.37
CA SER A 21 -11.72 -0.21 1.06
C SER A 21 -10.86 -1.44 0.86
N ARG A 22 -10.10 -1.83 1.89
CA ARG A 22 -9.31 -3.06 1.90
C ARG A 22 -10.20 -4.29 1.69
N LEU A 23 -11.30 -4.39 2.43
CA LEU A 23 -12.25 -5.49 2.31
C LEU A 23 -12.85 -5.59 0.89
N LYS A 24 -13.13 -4.46 0.23
CA LYS A 24 -13.59 -4.42 -1.17
C LYS A 24 -12.52 -4.92 -2.14
N GLU A 25 -11.26 -4.56 -1.92
CA GLU A 25 -10.13 -5.05 -2.73
C GLU A 25 -9.98 -6.57 -2.60
N VAL A 26 -9.97 -7.12 -1.37
CA VAL A 26 -9.89 -8.57 -1.16
C VAL A 26 -11.07 -9.28 -1.82
N TRP A 27 -12.27 -8.72 -1.65
CA TRP A 27 -13.47 -9.28 -2.24
C TRP A 27 -13.37 -9.34 -3.77
N MET A 28 -12.93 -8.26 -4.41
CA MET A 28 -12.74 -8.23 -5.86
C MET A 28 -11.71 -9.27 -6.31
N ASP A 29 -10.59 -9.41 -5.59
CA ASP A 29 -9.54 -10.36 -5.93
C ASP A 29 -10.01 -11.82 -5.80
N VAL A 30 -10.81 -12.15 -4.77
CA VAL A 30 -11.26 -13.52 -4.50
C VAL A 30 -12.52 -13.90 -5.27
N PHE A 31 -13.49 -12.98 -5.36
CA PHE A 31 -14.80 -13.25 -5.95
C PHE A 31 -14.97 -12.67 -7.37
N GLY A 32 -14.05 -11.84 -7.86
CA GLY A 32 -14.12 -11.25 -9.20
C GLY A 32 -15.29 -10.29 -9.41
N THR A 33 -15.94 -9.83 -8.34
CA THR A 33 -17.13 -8.97 -8.38
C THR A 33 -16.99 -7.80 -7.41
N GLU A 34 -17.80 -6.76 -7.58
CA GLU A 34 -17.79 -5.61 -6.67
C GLU A 34 -18.61 -5.88 -5.40
N LEU A 35 -18.07 -5.52 -4.23
CA LEU A 35 -18.79 -5.58 -2.96
C LEU A 35 -19.63 -4.32 -2.75
N CYS A 36 -20.94 -4.45 -2.98
CA CYS A 36 -21.90 -3.38 -2.79
C CYS A 36 -22.30 -3.22 -1.31
N VAL A 37 -22.30 -1.99 -0.83
CA VAL A 37 -22.69 -1.58 0.53
C VAL A 37 -23.58 -0.36 0.43
N GLU A 38 -24.70 -0.36 1.15
CA GLU A 38 -25.76 0.65 0.98
C GLU A 38 -25.73 1.73 2.06
N LYS A 39 -25.07 1.47 3.20
CA LYS A 39 -25.02 2.43 4.31
C LYS A 39 -24.09 3.59 4.02
N SER A 40 -24.48 4.79 4.47
CA SER A 40 -23.74 6.04 4.30
C SER A 40 -22.75 6.35 5.43
N LYS A 41 -22.94 5.77 6.62
CA LYS A 41 -22.03 5.93 7.77
C LYS A 41 -20.91 4.90 7.70
N ALA A 42 -19.67 5.34 7.91
CA ALA A 42 -18.45 4.51 7.79
C ALA A 42 -18.54 3.19 8.57
N LYS A 43 -18.90 3.27 9.87
CA LYS A 43 -19.02 2.11 10.76
C LYS A 43 -20.11 1.14 10.29
N ASP A 44 -21.29 1.66 9.92
CA ASP A 44 -22.42 0.83 9.50
C ASP A 44 -22.13 0.14 8.16
N ALA A 45 -21.51 0.87 7.22
CA ALA A 45 -21.07 0.32 5.93
C ALA A 45 -20.01 -0.76 6.12
N PHE A 46 -19.02 -0.53 6.98
CA PHE A 46 -18.01 -1.53 7.31
C PHE A 46 -18.62 -2.79 7.94
N GLN A 47 -19.51 -2.64 8.94
CA GLN A 47 -20.18 -3.77 9.58
C GLN A 47 -21.07 -4.55 8.62
N GLU A 48 -21.78 -3.87 7.71
CA GLU A 48 -22.56 -4.51 6.66
C GLU A 48 -21.66 -5.32 5.71
N ALA A 49 -20.54 -4.74 5.28
CA ALA A 49 -19.57 -5.42 4.42
C ALA A 49 -18.98 -6.66 5.10
N VAL A 50 -18.52 -6.52 6.36
CA VAL A 50 -17.98 -7.65 7.14
C VAL A 50 -19.01 -8.78 7.23
N ALA A 51 -20.26 -8.48 7.57
CA ALA A 51 -21.31 -9.49 7.65
C ALA A 51 -21.56 -10.19 6.30
N LYS A 52 -21.57 -9.43 5.19
CA LYS A 52 -21.71 -10.00 3.83
C LYS A 52 -20.55 -10.94 3.50
N VAL A 53 -19.32 -10.50 3.76
CA VAL A 53 -18.12 -11.30 3.48
C VAL A 53 -18.09 -12.56 4.34
N SER A 54 -18.24 -12.45 5.66
CA SER A 54 -18.24 -13.60 6.56
C SER A 54 -19.29 -14.64 6.19
N ASN A 55 -20.50 -14.21 5.82
CA ASN A 55 -21.55 -15.13 5.33
C ASN A 55 -21.15 -15.82 4.02
N ALA A 56 -20.56 -15.09 3.07
CA ALA A 56 -20.11 -15.69 1.82
C ALA A 56 -18.98 -16.72 2.05
N LEU A 57 -18.03 -16.42 2.94
CA LEU A 57 -16.93 -17.33 3.27
C LEU A 57 -17.41 -18.58 4.02
N ALA A 58 -18.39 -18.45 4.92
CA ALA A 58 -19.01 -19.59 5.59
C ALA A 58 -19.64 -20.58 4.61
N THR A 59 -20.08 -20.12 3.43
CA THR A 59 -20.67 -20.97 2.39
C THR A 59 -19.67 -21.56 1.39
N ASN A 60 -18.43 -21.06 1.32
CA ASN A 60 -17.45 -21.50 0.34
C ASN A 60 -16.02 -21.62 0.93
N PRO A 61 -15.62 -22.82 1.38
CA PRO A 61 -14.33 -23.07 2.03
C PRO A 61 -13.11 -22.73 1.18
N LYS A 62 -13.24 -22.79 -0.16
CA LYS A 62 -12.14 -22.43 -1.07
C LYS A 62 -11.81 -20.94 -0.94
N ASN A 63 -12.83 -20.10 -0.93
CA ASN A 63 -12.67 -18.65 -0.84
C ASN A 63 -12.19 -18.24 0.56
N THR A 64 -12.51 -19.02 1.61
CA THR A 64 -11.97 -18.83 2.96
C THR A 64 -10.45 -18.92 2.97
N LYS A 65 -9.87 -19.90 2.25
CA LYS A 65 -8.42 -20.04 2.15
C LYS A 65 -7.79 -18.81 1.47
N ASP A 66 -8.34 -18.40 0.33
CA ASP A 66 -7.84 -17.24 -0.41
C ASP A 66 -7.95 -15.95 0.43
N PHE A 67 -8.99 -15.83 1.27
CA PHE A 67 -9.14 -14.73 2.24
C PHE A 67 -8.15 -14.81 3.41
N SER A 68 -7.89 -16.00 3.96
CA SER A 68 -6.92 -16.17 5.05
C SER A 68 -5.50 -15.80 4.63
N GLU A 69 -5.12 -16.09 3.38
CA GLU A 69 -3.84 -15.67 2.82
C GLU A 69 -3.73 -14.14 2.70
N TYR A 70 -4.85 -13.41 2.68
CA TYR A 70 -4.86 -11.96 2.67
C TYR A 70 -4.66 -11.40 4.09
N GLY A 71 -3.40 -11.17 4.46
CA GLY A 71 -3.05 -10.48 5.71
C GLY A 71 -3.08 -11.34 6.96
N ASP A 72 -2.89 -12.66 6.82
CA ASP A 72 -2.80 -13.62 7.93
C ASP A 72 -4.04 -13.59 8.86
N ILE A 73 -5.22 -13.46 8.24
CA ILE A 73 -6.48 -13.40 8.97
C ILE A 73 -6.88 -14.82 9.36
N GLN A 74 -6.73 -15.12 10.64
CA GLN A 74 -7.23 -16.36 11.23
C GLN A 74 -8.76 -16.30 11.31
N HIS A 75 -9.43 -17.30 10.74
CA HIS A 75 -10.89 -17.44 10.73
C HIS A 75 -11.64 -16.25 10.11
N PRO A 76 -11.43 -15.93 8.80
CA PRO A 76 -12.10 -14.81 8.15
C PRO A 76 -13.63 -15.00 8.03
N GLU A 77 -14.13 -16.23 8.22
CA GLU A 77 -15.55 -16.54 8.36
C GLU A 77 -16.17 -16.00 9.66
N ASP A 78 -15.38 -15.72 10.70
CA ASP A 78 -15.87 -15.05 11.91
C ASP A 78 -15.85 -13.53 11.69
N PRO A 79 -17.01 -12.84 11.72
CA PRO A 79 -17.07 -11.40 11.51
C PRO A 79 -16.27 -10.60 12.54
N ASN A 80 -16.08 -11.10 13.76
CA ASN A 80 -15.27 -10.41 14.77
C ASN A 80 -13.79 -10.52 14.46
N CYS A 81 -13.30 -11.71 14.09
CA CYS A 81 -11.91 -11.91 13.68
C CYS A 81 -11.59 -11.09 12.44
N LEU A 82 -12.47 -11.15 11.43
CA LEU A 82 -12.33 -10.38 10.19
C LEU A 82 -12.30 -8.87 10.48
N ALA A 83 -13.26 -8.36 11.26
CA ALA A 83 -13.31 -6.94 11.60
C ALA A 83 -12.07 -6.47 12.37
N GLN A 84 -11.64 -7.25 13.37
CA GLN A 84 -10.46 -6.90 14.16
C GLN A 84 -9.19 -6.90 13.33
N ALA A 85 -9.01 -7.90 12.45
CA ALA A 85 -7.84 -7.96 11.59
C ALA A 85 -7.80 -6.77 10.63
N LEU A 86 -8.92 -6.44 9.97
CA LEU A 86 -8.99 -5.32 9.04
C LEU A 86 -8.78 -3.96 9.69
N LEU A 87 -9.26 -3.76 10.92
CA LEU A 87 -9.08 -2.51 11.67
C LEU A 87 -7.68 -2.34 12.26
N LYS A 88 -6.97 -3.44 12.53
CA LYS A 88 -5.59 -3.43 13.02
C LYS A 88 -4.55 -3.39 11.90
N ALA A 89 -4.97 -3.74 10.68
CA ALA A 89 -4.08 -3.84 9.54
C ALA A 89 -3.56 -2.45 9.13
N ALA A 90 -2.25 -2.23 9.28
CA ALA A 90 -1.59 -1.00 8.89
C ALA A 90 -1.81 -0.66 7.41
N ASP A 91 -1.87 0.63 7.11
CA ASP A 91 -1.91 1.22 5.78
C ASP A 91 -0.63 2.06 5.54
N VAL A 92 -0.31 2.34 4.27
CA VAL A 92 0.84 3.22 3.93
C VAL A 92 0.67 4.60 4.56
N ASP A 93 -0.57 5.06 4.68
CA ASP A 93 -0.87 6.35 5.30
C ASP A 93 -0.66 6.36 6.83
N ASP A 94 -0.61 5.18 7.45
CA ASP A 94 -0.32 5.02 8.88
C ASP A 94 1.20 4.98 9.16
N LEU A 95 2.02 4.73 8.13
CA LEU A 95 3.47 4.76 8.23
C LEU A 95 3.98 6.21 8.28
N SER A 96 4.93 6.46 9.19
CA SER A 96 5.56 7.78 9.26
C SER A 96 6.36 8.07 7.98
N PRO A 97 6.35 9.32 7.47
CA PRO A 97 7.12 9.69 6.28
C PRO A 97 8.60 9.32 6.40
N ASN A 98 9.22 9.61 7.54
CA ASN A 98 10.64 9.34 7.79
C ASN A 98 10.98 7.85 7.76
N PHE A 99 10.06 6.99 8.21
CA PHE A 99 10.25 5.54 8.15
C PHE A 99 10.29 5.05 6.71
N LEU A 100 9.32 5.43 5.88
CA LEU A 100 9.29 5.06 4.46
C LEU A 100 10.46 5.65 3.67
N ILE A 101 10.81 6.91 3.92
CA ILE A 101 11.99 7.55 3.29
C ILE A 101 13.27 6.82 3.71
N GLY A 102 13.40 6.45 4.98
CA GLY A 102 14.56 5.68 5.48
C GLY A 102 14.75 4.36 4.74
N ILE A 103 13.67 3.57 4.58
CA ILE A 103 13.70 2.31 3.82
C ILE A 103 14.05 2.57 2.35
N MET A 104 13.45 3.59 1.73
CA MET A 104 13.79 3.95 0.34
C MET A 104 15.29 4.26 0.19
N LEU A 105 15.87 5.03 1.12
CA LEU A 105 17.29 5.39 1.09
C LEU A 105 18.21 4.18 1.31
N GLU A 106 17.84 3.27 2.22
CA GLU A 106 18.57 2.01 2.44
C GLU A 106 18.59 1.17 1.16
N ARG A 107 17.42 0.97 0.52
CA ARG A 107 17.32 0.27 -0.76
C ARG A 107 18.10 0.96 -1.88
N LEU A 108 18.07 2.28 -1.93
CA LEU A 108 18.84 3.05 -2.92
C LEU A 108 20.35 2.88 -2.72
N SER A 109 20.82 2.88 -1.48
CA SER A 109 22.21 2.62 -1.14
C SER A 109 22.63 1.20 -1.51
N GLU A 110 21.80 0.19 -1.24
CA GLU A 110 22.05 -1.19 -1.68
C GLU A 110 22.17 -1.31 -3.21
N LEU A 111 21.28 -0.66 -3.96
CA LEU A 111 21.34 -0.67 -5.43
C LEU A 111 22.62 0.00 -5.94
N SER A 112 23.03 1.11 -5.31
CA SER A 112 24.27 1.83 -5.63
C SER A 112 25.50 0.96 -5.40
N LEU A 113 25.58 0.29 -4.25
CA LEU A 113 26.68 -0.62 -3.89
C LEU A 113 26.79 -1.82 -4.84
N ASN A 114 25.66 -2.24 -5.42
CA ASN A 114 25.60 -3.31 -6.41
C ASN A 114 25.78 -2.80 -7.86
N GLU A 115 26.17 -1.53 -8.05
CA GLU A 115 26.37 -0.88 -9.36
C GLU A 115 25.12 -0.89 -10.26
N ILE A 116 23.93 -0.99 -9.67
CA ILE A 116 22.65 -0.95 -10.41
C ILE A 116 22.29 0.51 -10.69
N SER A 117 22.58 0.94 -11.91
CA SER A 117 22.34 2.32 -12.35
C SER A 117 20.92 2.62 -12.82
N GLU A 118 20.12 1.59 -13.12
CA GLU A 118 18.75 1.74 -13.62
C GLU A 118 17.86 0.59 -13.14
N ILE A 119 16.71 0.92 -12.55
CA ILE A 119 15.71 -0.06 -12.09
C ILE A 119 14.29 0.42 -12.37
N GLU A 120 13.41 -0.46 -12.87
CA GLU A 120 12.01 -0.08 -13.04
C GLU A 120 11.39 0.27 -11.68
N LEU A 121 10.69 1.41 -11.60
CA LEU A 121 10.21 1.94 -10.33
C LEU A 121 9.23 0.99 -9.64
N ARG A 122 8.51 0.18 -10.41
CA ARG A 122 7.58 -0.82 -9.86
C ARG A 122 8.28 -1.89 -9.02
N TYR A 123 9.51 -2.27 -9.36
CA TYR A 123 10.27 -3.29 -8.66
C TYR A 123 10.86 -2.70 -7.39
N PHE A 124 11.52 -1.56 -7.52
CA PHE A 124 12.00 -0.79 -6.37
C PHE A 124 10.91 -0.55 -5.30
N LEU A 125 9.75 -0.01 -5.70
CA LEU A 125 8.66 0.25 -4.76
C LEU A 125 8.04 -1.03 -4.19
N ARG A 126 8.15 -2.15 -4.89
CA ARG A 126 7.66 -3.43 -4.38
C ARG A 126 8.51 -3.86 -3.19
N ASP A 127 9.83 -3.81 -3.35
CA ASP A 127 10.79 -4.20 -2.31
C ASP A 127 10.70 -3.26 -1.11
N VAL A 128 10.63 -1.95 -1.33
CA VAL A 128 10.42 -0.95 -0.25
C VAL A 128 9.14 -1.24 0.53
N LEU A 129 8.04 -1.57 -0.16
CA LEU A 129 6.79 -1.89 0.52
C LEU A 129 6.80 -3.28 1.16
N ASP A 130 7.60 -4.23 0.66
CA ASP A 130 7.79 -5.52 1.31
C ASP A 130 8.48 -5.33 2.66
N ASP A 131 9.55 -4.53 2.73
CA ASP A 131 10.25 -4.23 3.99
C ASP A 131 9.39 -3.39 4.94
N ALA A 132 8.71 -2.37 4.40
CA ALA A 132 7.90 -1.46 5.22
C ALA A 132 6.72 -2.17 5.90
N PHE A 133 6.26 -3.28 5.33
CA PHE A 133 5.15 -4.08 5.86
C PHE A 133 5.60 -5.40 6.48
N GLU A 134 6.90 -5.69 6.46
CA GLU A 134 7.45 -6.84 7.14
C GLU A 134 7.12 -6.78 8.64
N GLY A 135 6.52 -7.85 9.17
CA GLY A 135 6.14 -7.92 10.59
C GLY A 135 4.91 -7.08 10.99
N LEU A 136 4.28 -6.32 10.08
CA LEU A 136 3.07 -5.54 10.39
C LEU A 136 1.77 -6.37 10.36
N GLY A 137 1.88 -7.69 10.19
CA GLY A 137 0.73 -8.60 10.17
C GLY A 137 -0.29 -8.27 9.08
N THR A 138 0.16 -7.64 8.00
CA THR A 138 -0.73 -7.24 6.92
C THR A 138 0.00 -7.27 5.58
N ARG A 139 -0.74 -7.57 4.52
CA ARG A 139 -0.18 -7.64 3.17
C ARG A 139 0.18 -6.24 2.70
N ARG A 140 1.38 -6.08 2.14
CA ARG A 140 1.77 -4.83 1.50
C ARG A 140 0.78 -4.41 0.39
N PRO A 141 0.55 -3.11 0.19
CA PRO A 141 -0.25 -2.65 -0.93
C PRO A 141 0.34 -3.05 -2.29
N ASN A 142 -0.53 -3.20 -3.29
CA ASN A 142 -0.09 -3.40 -4.67
C ASN A 142 0.61 -2.16 -5.22
N VAL A 143 1.62 -2.32 -6.07
CA VAL A 143 2.27 -1.18 -6.76
C VAL A 143 1.59 -0.92 -8.11
N GLY A 144 1.05 0.29 -8.28
CA GLY A 144 0.36 0.69 -9.51
C GLY A 144 -0.38 2.02 -9.38
N ALA A 145 -1.30 2.27 -10.32
CA ALA A 145 -2.17 3.45 -10.31
C ALA A 145 -3.25 3.37 -9.22
N ASN A 146 -2.83 3.49 -7.96
CA ASN A 146 -3.70 3.42 -6.78
C ASN A 146 -3.65 4.72 -5.96
N ARG A 147 -4.40 4.75 -4.85
CA ARG A 147 -4.50 5.91 -3.96
C ARG A 147 -3.19 6.28 -3.24
N HIS A 148 -2.26 5.33 -3.07
CA HIS A 148 -1.00 5.53 -2.36
C HIS A 148 0.09 6.10 -3.27
N TRP A 149 -0.03 5.92 -4.58
CA TRP A 149 0.97 6.37 -5.55
C TRP A 149 1.32 7.87 -5.45
N PRO A 150 0.36 8.81 -5.34
CA PRO A 150 0.69 10.23 -5.20
C PRO A 150 1.65 10.52 -4.03
N ARG A 151 1.48 9.82 -2.91
CA ARG A 151 2.28 9.96 -1.69
C ARG A 151 3.66 9.33 -1.84
N LEU A 152 3.75 8.10 -2.35
CA LEU A 152 5.03 7.45 -2.64
C LEU A 152 5.87 8.26 -3.65
N ARG A 153 5.21 8.84 -4.67
CA ARG A 153 5.85 9.75 -5.62
C ARG A 153 6.39 11.00 -4.95
N GLN A 154 5.66 11.58 -4.00
CA GLN A 154 6.12 12.74 -3.27
C GLN A 154 7.43 12.43 -2.52
N TYR A 155 7.50 11.30 -1.81
CA TYR A 155 8.72 10.89 -1.11
C TYR A 155 9.91 10.70 -2.05
N LEU A 156 9.69 10.09 -3.21
CA LEU A 156 10.74 9.96 -4.23
C LEU A 156 11.22 11.32 -4.75
N ARG A 157 10.34 12.32 -4.85
CA ARG A 157 10.72 13.70 -5.23
C ARG A 157 11.49 14.41 -4.14
N GLU A 158 11.13 14.20 -2.89
CA GLU A 158 11.87 14.74 -1.74
C GLU A 158 13.28 14.15 -1.69
N ILE A 159 13.43 12.85 -1.93
CA ILE A 159 14.73 12.18 -2.07
C ILE A 159 15.50 12.76 -3.27
N GLU A 160 14.88 12.83 -4.44
CA GLU A 160 15.51 13.41 -5.63
C GLU A 160 15.99 14.85 -5.36
N GLU A 161 15.19 15.70 -4.73
CA GLU A 161 15.57 17.08 -4.39
C GLU A 161 16.80 17.13 -3.46
N VAL A 162 16.84 16.28 -2.43
CA VAL A 162 17.99 16.19 -1.51
C VAL A 162 19.26 15.74 -2.24
N TYR A 163 19.17 14.77 -3.15
CA TYR A 163 20.31 14.16 -3.84
C TYR A 163 20.63 14.77 -5.22
N THR A 164 19.85 15.75 -5.69
CA THR A 164 20.15 16.53 -6.91
C THR A 164 20.45 18.00 -6.62
N GLY A 165 20.16 18.50 -5.42
CA GLY A 165 20.33 19.90 -5.00
C GLY A 165 21.77 20.33 -4.70
N HIS A 166 22.75 19.42 -4.72
CA HIS A 166 24.16 19.78 -4.52
C HIS A 166 24.84 20.13 -5.84
N THR A 167 25.07 21.43 -6.07
CA THR A 167 25.67 22.04 -7.26
C THR A 167 27.08 21.57 -7.64
N ARG A 168 27.65 20.59 -6.93
CA ARG A 168 28.99 20.03 -7.18
C ARG A 168 28.99 18.54 -7.55
N VAL A 169 27.83 17.88 -7.58
CA VAL A 169 27.71 16.44 -7.89
C VAL A 169 26.74 16.27 -9.06
N LEU A 170 27.01 15.31 -9.94
CA LEU A 170 26.03 14.89 -10.95
C LEU A 170 24.73 14.45 -10.25
N PRO A 171 23.54 14.65 -10.86
CA PRO A 171 22.30 14.33 -10.19
C PRO A 171 22.27 12.83 -9.87
N SER A 172 22.30 12.50 -8.59
CA SER A 172 22.70 11.16 -8.15
C SER A 172 21.52 10.17 -8.12
N ILE A 173 20.28 10.69 -8.10
CA ILE A 173 19.04 9.91 -8.18
C ILE A 173 18.04 10.67 -9.03
N MET A 174 17.45 10.04 -10.05
CA MET A 174 16.49 10.70 -10.95
C MET A 174 15.34 9.78 -11.37
N LEU A 175 14.12 10.32 -11.43
CA LEU A 175 12.97 9.64 -12.01
C LEU A 175 12.89 9.87 -13.53
N ARG A 176 12.80 8.79 -14.31
CA ARG A 176 12.69 8.81 -15.77
C ARG A 176 11.49 8.03 -16.29
N ASN A 177 11.06 8.32 -17.51
CA ASN A 177 10.11 7.46 -18.22
C ASN A 177 10.84 6.21 -18.74
N THR A 178 10.28 5.03 -18.53
CA THR A 178 10.85 3.75 -19.00
C THR A 178 10.98 3.69 -20.52
N ARG A 179 10.10 4.37 -21.27
CA ARG A 179 10.13 4.41 -22.74
C ARG A 179 10.80 5.67 -23.30
N GLY A 180 11.50 6.43 -22.47
CA GLY A 180 12.08 7.72 -22.86
C GLY A 180 11.05 8.85 -23.01
N GLY A 181 11.54 10.02 -23.43
CA GLY A 181 10.72 11.23 -23.64
C GLY A 181 10.45 12.03 -22.35
N ARG A 182 9.74 13.16 -22.49
CA ARG A 182 9.45 14.07 -21.38
C ARG A 182 8.54 13.37 -20.36
N MET A 183 8.99 13.31 -19.11
CA MET A 183 8.18 12.81 -18.00
C MET A 183 6.93 13.68 -17.83
N ALA A 184 5.77 13.05 -17.66
CA ALA A 184 4.55 13.77 -17.34
C ALA A 184 4.72 14.50 -16.00
N LEU A 185 4.17 15.71 -15.88
CA LEU A 185 4.21 16.47 -14.61
C LEU A 185 3.56 15.70 -13.45
N SER A 186 2.53 14.90 -13.77
CA SER A 186 1.85 14.02 -12.81
C SER A 186 1.59 12.65 -13.44
N PRO A 187 2.60 11.74 -13.44
CA PRO A 187 2.42 10.39 -13.92
C PRO A 187 1.42 9.68 -13.00
N ARG A 188 0.45 8.98 -13.59
CA ARG A 188 -0.63 8.30 -12.84
C ARG A 188 -0.27 6.88 -12.39
N ASP A 189 0.81 6.31 -12.92
CA ASP A 189 1.19 4.93 -12.70
C ASP A 189 2.72 4.79 -12.60
N PRO A 190 3.27 4.19 -11.53
CA PRO A 190 4.71 3.93 -11.40
C PRO A 190 5.26 2.98 -12.44
N ARG A 191 4.45 2.13 -13.08
CA ARG A 191 4.90 1.11 -14.06
C ARG A 191 5.52 1.68 -15.34
N ARG A 192 5.35 2.99 -15.57
CA ARG A 192 5.92 3.70 -16.73
C ARG A 192 7.19 4.47 -16.38
N LEU A 193 7.65 4.33 -15.14
CA LEU A 193 8.78 5.07 -14.61
C LEU A 193 9.91 4.12 -14.25
N THR A 194 11.11 4.67 -14.36
CA THR A 194 12.36 4.03 -14.00
C THR A 194 13.11 4.98 -13.07
N LEU A 195 13.82 4.41 -12.11
CA LEU A 195 14.72 5.13 -11.23
C LEU A 195 16.14 4.98 -11.78
N GLN A 196 16.80 6.10 -12.03
CA GLN A 196 18.21 6.15 -12.36
C GLN A 196 18.99 6.51 -11.11
N ILE A 197 20.05 5.76 -10.84
CA ILE A 197 20.92 5.90 -9.67
C ILE A 197 22.35 6.06 -10.18
N ASP A 198 23.05 7.05 -9.67
CA ASP A 198 24.49 7.19 -9.87
C ASP A 198 25.21 6.25 -8.89
N PRO A 199 26.08 5.32 -9.34
CA PRO A 199 26.79 4.40 -8.45
C PRO A 199 27.63 5.09 -7.37
N GLU A 200 28.02 6.35 -7.59
CA GLU A 200 28.79 7.16 -6.63
C GLU A 200 27.90 8.02 -5.70
N CYS A 201 26.58 7.80 -5.72
CA CYS A 201 25.59 8.60 -4.98
C CYS A 201 25.66 8.45 -3.46
N PHE A 202 26.10 7.29 -2.97
CA PHE A 202 25.99 6.89 -1.56
C PHE A 202 27.35 6.53 -0.95
#